data_AF-A0A6L5YXS5-F1
#
_entry.id   AF-A0A6L5YXS5-F1
#
_cell.length_a   1.000
_cell.length_b   1.000
_cell.length_c   1.000
_cell.angle_alpha   90.00
_cell.angle_beta   90.00
_cell.angle_gamma   90.00
#
_symmetry.space_group_name_H-M   'P 1'
#
loop_
_entity.id
_entity.type
_entity.pdbx_description
1 polymer ?
#
loop_
_entity_poly.entity_id
_entity_poly.type
_entity_poly.pdbx_seq_one_letter_code
_entity_poly.pdbx_strand_id
1 'polypeptide(L)'
;MTKVLPWEFEARSDRLFIHFDVDEHFLKLGTFIETAESARKVIEALNSTFFQGSLDYELIVLPPESGTFLSKLAVLVGVPGAVFAFLNSDVGSAYVEGLTGKPPAEWAKEIGENHQERIQTLQGLASPEDEEPQDGEEVLEPTVPLPEDHDAACRMGAKIVVGMTRGVFERSNDELTKIGMEIGDLSDALDARAEFFAACIEDRDVKRIGFSSDDDFPIPRNQFPERAQRPARKEKDDEPPEWTVTIEGIYVTSPNWDQEDQKTRQWKGKDSIRRDCFFVIEDAEFWHLVKRKDLHVEVLDNLKVQWAFQMIDGKPKNRRVLRVLEFNGDMLAEPLTPDAIKALLGDFTTADAPRRQPSLFDGKDE
;
A
#
# COMPACT_ATOMS: atom_id res chain seq x y z
N MET A 1 -40.16 -15.04 -9.27
CA MET A 1 -39.49 -14.73 -7.99
C MET A 1 -38.39 -15.76 -7.77
N THR A 2 -37.19 -15.48 -8.26
CA THR A 2 -36.02 -16.34 -8.13
C THR A 2 -35.48 -16.17 -6.70
N LYS A 3 -35.43 -17.25 -5.92
CA LYS A 3 -34.83 -17.23 -4.59
C LYS A 3 -33.32 -17.12 -4.75
N VAL A 4 -32.82 -15.89 -4.70
CA VAL A 4 -31.40 -15.57 -4.50
C VAL A 4 -30.96 -16.27 -3.22
N LEU A 5 -30.00 -17.18 -3.33
CA LEU A 5 -29.46 -17.87 -2.17
C LEU A 5 -28.61 -16.88 -1.34
N PRO A 6 -28.51 -17.01 0.01
CA PRO A 6 -27.79 -16.07 0.88
C PRO A 6 -26.29 -15.91 0.61
N TRP A 7 -25.74 -16.66 -0.35
CA TRP A 7 -24.34 -16.68 -0.76
C TRP A 7 -24.15 -16.30 -2.24
N GLU A 8 -25.17 -15.74 -2.88
CA GLU A 8 -24.99 -15.00 -4.13
C GLU A 8 -24.24 -13.71 -3.81
N PHE A 9 -22.92 -13.80 -3.94
CA PHE A 9 -22.01 -12.68 -3.82
C PHE A 9 -22.45 -11.52 -4.69
N GLU A 10 -22.38 -10.31 -4.14
CA GLU A 10 -22.62 -9.08 -4.88
C GLU A 10 -21.77 -9.02 -6.14
N ALA A 11 -22.23 -8.24 -7.12
CA ALA A 11 -21.62 -8.16 -8.44
C ALA A 11 -20.17 -7.62 -8.48
N ARG A 12 -19.53 -7.38 -7.33
CA ARG A 12 -18.28 -6.65 -7.12
C ARG A 12 -17.09 -7.49 -6.62
N SER A 13 -17.27 -8.77 -6.28
CA SER A 13 -16.24 -9.60 -5.62
C SER A 13 -15.64 -10.72 -6.48
N ASP A 14 -14.52 -11.29 -6.04
CA ASP A 14 -13.91 -12.50 -6.61
C ASP A 14 -13.45 -13.50 -5.51
N ARG A 15 -12.99 -14.70 -5.88
CA ARG A 15 -12.71 -15.80 -4.94
C ARG A 15 -11.27 -16.29 -5.00
N LEU A 16 -10.56 -16.25 -3.87
CA LEU A 16 -9.26 -16.88 -3.70
C LEU A 16 -9.40 -18.32 -3.19
N PHE A 17 -9.32 -19.28 -4.09
CA PHE A 17 -9.34 -20.69 -3.67
C PHE A 17 -8.01 -21.05 -2.98
N ILE A 18 -8.11 -21.78 -1.86
CA ILE A 18 -6.98 -22.44 -1.22
C ILE A 18 -7.45 -23.85 -0.86
N HIS A 19 -6.92 -24.84 -1.56
CA HIS A 19 -7.31 -26.24 -1.40
C HIS A 19 -6.12 -27.03 -0.82
N PHE A 20 -6.42 -27.88 0.15
CA PHE A 20 -5.43 -28.74 0.82
C PHE A 20 -5.68 -30.20 0.45
N ASP A 21 -4.67 -30.86 -0.11
CA ASP A 21 -4.70 -32.30 -0.34
C ASP A 21 -4.42 -33.03 0.97
N VAL A 22 -5.45 -33.63 1.57
CA VAL A 22 -5.47 -34.30 2.87
C VAL A 22 -6.19 -35.65 2.75
N ASP A 23 -5.77 -36.66 3.52
CA ASP A 23 -6.25 -38.04 3.34
C ASP A 23 -7.69 -38.31 3.82
N GLU A 24 -8.13 -37.67 4.90
CA GLU A 24 -9.40 -37.99 5.57
C GLU A 24 -10.39 -36.80 5.57
N HIS A 25 -10.35 -35.97 4.52
CA HIS A 25 -11.22 -34.80 4.33
C HIS A 25 -11.28 -33.85 5.56
N PHE A 26 -10.21 -33.81 6.36
CA PHE A 26 -10.10 -32.90 7.49
C PHE A 26 -8.79 -32.11 7.41
N LEU A 27 -8.82 -30.88 7.91
CA LEU A 27 -7.66 -30.03 8.14
C LEU A 27 -7.65 -29.65 9.61
N LYS A 28 -6.47 -29.60 10.24
CA LYS A 28 -6.39 -29.14 11.63
C LYS A 28 -6.86 -27.68 11.71
N LEU A 29 -7.64 -27.36 12.75
CA LEU A 29 -8.17 -26.01 12.93
C LEU A 29 -7.06 -24.95 13.02
N GLY A 30 -5.94 -25.26 13.71
CA GLY A 30 -4.79 -24.37 13.79
C GLY A 30 -4.21 -24.04 12.40
N THR A 31 -3.96 -25.07 11.60
CA THR A 31 -3.49 -24.92 10.21
C THR A 31 -4.46 -24.11 9.37
N PHE A 32 -5.77 -24.33 9.53
CA PHE A 32 -6.77 -23.55 8.83
C PHE A 32 -6.72 -22.06 9.20
N ILE A 33 -6.67 -21.73 10.49
CA ILE A 33 -6.63 -20.34 10.97
C ILE A 33 -5.34 -19.66 10.52
N GLU A 34 -4.19 -20.31 10.68
CA GLU A 34 -2.88 -19.75 10.30
C GLU A 34 -2.79 -19.48 8.80
N THR A 35 -3.25 -20.43 7.98
CA THR A 35 -3.23 -20.26 6.51
C THR A 35 -4.20 -19.17 6.04
N ALA A 36 -5.38 -19.04 6.66
CA ALA A 36 -6.32 -17.96 6.37
C ALA A 36 -5.78 -16.58 6.78
N GLU A 37 -5.19 -16.48 7.98
CA GLU A 37 -4.55 -15.24 8.47
C GLU A 37 -3.36 -14.85 7.58
N SER A 38 -2.55 -15.81 7.15
CA SER A 38 -1.46 -15.54 6.20
C SER A 38 -1.98 -15.02 4.86
N ALA A 39 -3.06 -15.58 4.32
CA ALA A 39 -3.69 -15.06 3.10
C ALA A 39 -4.17 -13.62 3.28
N ARG A 40 -4.79 -13.32 4.42
CA ARG A 40 -5.18 -11.95 4.79
C ARG A 40 -3.98 -11.00 4.84
N LYS A 41 -2.89 -11.39 5.52
CA LYS A 41 -1.67 -10.57 5.63
C LYS A 41 -1.02 -10.29 4.26
N VAL A 42 -1.07 -11.25 3.33
CA VAL A 42 -0.61 -11.01 1.95
C VAL A 42 -1.45 -9.93 1.27
N ILE A 43 -2.78 -10.01 1.37
CA ILE A 43 -3.69 -9.01 0.81
C ILE A 43 -3.46 -7.63 1.46
N GLU A 44 -3.26 -7.59 2.78
CA GLU A 44 -2.95 -6.38 3.54
C GLU A 44 -1.65 -5.71 3.05
N ALA A 45 -0.59 -6.49 2.83
CA ALA A 45 0.69 -5.99 2.34
C ALA A 45 0.58 -5.43 0.91
N LEU A 46 -0.19 -6.10 0.04
CA LEU A 46 -0.53 -5.59 -1.29
C LEU A 46 -1.35 -4.29 -1.20
N ASN A 47 -2.32 -4.22 -0.28
CA ASN A 47 -3.14 -3.05 -0.02
C ASN A 47 -2.32 -1.85 0.44
N SER A 48 -1.46 -2.03 1.44
CA SER A 48 -0.59 -0.98 1.96
C SER A 48 0.35 -0.46 0.85
N THR A 49 1.00 -1.38 0.13
CA THR A 49 2.04 -1.01 -0.86
C THR A 49 1.45 -0.35 -2.11
N PHE A 50 0.41 -0.96 -2.70
CA PHE A 50 -0.06 -0.58 -4.03
C PHE A 50 -1.32 0.28 -4.02
N PHE A 51 -2.15 0.10 -2.99
CA PHE A 51 -3.43 0.78 -2.89
C PHE A 51 -3.46 1.80 -1.74
N GLN A 52 -2.32 2.05 -1.06
CA GLN A 52 -2.20 3.01 0.04
C GLN A 52 -3.23 2.77 1.17
N GLY A 53 -3.60 1.51 1.39
CA GLY A 53 -4.63 1.14 2.37
C GLY A 53 -6.07 1.48 1.96
N SER A 54 -6.32 1.88 0.70
CA SER A 54 -7.65 2.26 0.21
C SER A 54 -8.52 1.10 -0.27
N LEU A 55 -7.97 -0.12 -0.33
CA LEU A 55 -8.75 -1.32 -0.65
C LEU A 55 -9.66 -1.65 0.54
N ASP A 56 -10.97 -1.62 0.32
CA ASP A 56 -11.93 -2.20 1.25
C ASP A 56 -12.07 -3.68 0.90
N TYR A 57 -11.83 -4.60 1.84
CA TYR A 57 -11.93 -6.02 1.53
C TYR A 57 -12.38 -6.88 2.70
N GLU A 58 -13.07 -7.98 2.38
CA GLU A 58 -13.52 -8.98 3.37
C GLU A 58 -13.02 -10.37 2.97
N LEU A 59 -12.34 -11.05 3.90
CA LEU A 59 -11.94 -12.44 3.74
C LEU A 59 -12.94 -13.34 4.47
N ILE A 60 -13.61 -14.21 3.73
CA ILE A 60 -14.61 -15.12 4.28
C ILE A 60 -14.30 -16.57 3.90
N VAL A 61 -14.79 -17.49 4.73
CA VAL A 61 -14.61 -18.93 4.54
C VAL A 61 -15.90 -19.53 3.99
N LEU A 62 -15.79 -20.18 2.84
CA LEU A 62 -16.87 -20.84 2.14
C LEU A 62 -16.74 -22.37 2.24
N PRO A 63 -17.86 -23.08 2.32
CA PRO A 63 -17.87 -24.53 2.23
C PRO A 63 -17.69 -25.00 0.77
N PRO A 64 -17.27 -26.24 0.52
CA PRO A 64 -17.02 -26.76 -0.82
C PRO A 64 -18.34 -26.96 -1.57
N GLU A 65 -19.39 -27.33 -0.82
CA GLU A 65 -20.76 -27.57 -1.24
C GLU A 65 -21.72 -26.87 -0.26
N SER A 66 -22.92 -26.51 -0.71
CA SER A 66 -23.92 -25.88 0.15
C SER A 66 -24.27 -26.80 1.33
N GLY A 67 -24.00 -26.36 2.56
CA GLY A 67 -24.27 -27.12 3.79
C GLY A 67 -23.14 -28.03 4.28
N THR A 68 -21.95 -27.99 3.68
CA THR A 68 -20.76 -28.73 4.15
C THR A 68 -19.72 -27.79 4.78
N PHE A 69 -18.53 -28.25 5.20
CA PHE A 69 -17.42 -27.42 5.70
C PHE A 69 -16.07 -28.04 5.28
N LEU A 70 -15.63 -27.70 4.07
CA LEU A 70 -14.22 -27.72 3.64
C LEU A 70 -13.86 -26.30 3.19
N SER A 71 -12.66 -25.89 3.49
CA SER A 71 -12.25 -24.49 3.41
C SER A 71 -12.04 -24.00 1.99
N LYS A 72 -12.83 -23.01 1.56
CA LYS A 72 -12.53 -22.10 0.43
C LYS A 72 -12.44 -20.69 1.00
N LEU A 73 -11.46 -19.88 0.63
CA LEU A 73 -11.46 -18.47 1.00
C LEU A 73 -12.10 -17.64 -0.11
N ALA A 74 -12.77 -16.54 0.21
CA ALA A 74 -13.24 -15.58 -0.78
C ALA A 74 -12.86 -14.17 -0.33
N VAL A 75 -12.49 -13.33 -1.31
CA VAL A 75 -12.01 -11.96 -1.07
C VAL A 75 -13.01 -11.01 -1.71
N LEU A 76 -13.83 -10.37 -0.90
CA LEU A 76 -14.65 -9.25 -1.33
C LEU A 76 -13.74 -8.03 -1.50
N VAL A 77 -13.80 -7.29 -2.62
CA VAL A 77 -13.04 -6.04 -2.78
C VAL A 77 -13.99 -4.91 -3.16
N GLY A 78 -14.01 -3.85 -2.37
CA GLY A 78 -14.61 -2.56 -2.66
C GLY A 78 -13.54 -1.52 -3.02
N VAL A 79 -13.86 -0.69 -4.01
CA VAL A 79 -13.09 0.45 -4.55
C VAL A 79 -12.25 0.14 -5.81
N PRO A 80 -12.77 0.47 -7.01
CA PRO A 80 -12.07 0.24 -8.28
C PRO A 80 -11.03 1.31 -8.64
N GLY A 81 -11.18 2.56 -8.16
CA GLY A 81 -10.38 3.69 -8.65
C GLY A 81 -8.87 3.53 -8.45
N ALA A 82 -8.44 3.01 -7.30
CA ALA A 82 -7.03 2.80 -6.99
C ALA A 82 -6.40 1.69 -7.85
N VAL A 83 -7.14 0.61 -8.10
CA VAL A 83 -6.64 -0.52 -8.91
C VAL A 83 -6.44 -0.13 -10.37
N PHE A 84 -7.37 0.66 -10.94
CA PHE A 84 -7.21 1.17 -12.31
C PHE A 84 -6.07 2.18 -12.45
N ALA A 85 -5.88 3.07 -11.48
CA ALA A 85 -4.74 3.99 -11.48
C ALA A 85 -3.41 3.23 -11.42
N PHE A 86 -3.35 2.17 -10.60
CA PHE A 86 -2.18 1.30 -10.47
C PHE A 86 -1.88 0.53 -11.76
N LEU A 87 -2.87 -0.13 -12.36
CA LEU A 87 -2.72 -0.87 -13.63
C LEU A 87 -2.15 -0.01 -14.77
N ASN A 88 -2.54 1.27 -14.82
CA ASN A 88 -2.10 2.20 -15.87
C ASN A 88 -0.72 2.80 -15.60
N SER A 89 -0.07 2.47 -14.48
CA SER A 89 1.31 2.87 -14.22
C SER A 89 2.30 1.81 -14.71
N ASP A 90 3.48 2.23 -15.19
CA ASP A 90 4.53 1.30 -15.65
C ASP A 90 4.93 0.29 -14.56
N VAL A 91 5.01 0.77 -13.31
CA VAL A 91 5.34 -0.07 -12.15
C VAL A 91 4.21 -1.05 -11.84
N GLY A 92 2.96 -0.57 -11.78
CA GLY A 92 1.83 -1.43 -11.43
C GLY A 92 1.50 -2.46 -12.51
N SER A 93 1.61 -2.09 -13.78
CA SER A 93 1.56 -3.02 -14.92
C SER A 93 2.56 -4.16 -14.76
N ALA A 94 3.82 -3.84 -14.43
CA ALA A 94 4.88 -4.84 -14.28
C ALA A 94 4.63 -5.78 -13.09
N TYR A 95 4.11 -5.28 -11.97
CA TYR A 95 3.75 -6.13 -10.82
C TYR A 95 2.55 -7.02 -11.11
N VAL A 96 1.52 -6.51 -11.79
CA VAL A 96 0.35 -7.30 -12.17
C VAL A 96 0.75 -8.40 -13.13
N GLU A 97 1.49 -8.08 -14.19
CA GLU A 97 1.99 -9.08 -15.14
C GLU A 97 2.93 -10.07 -14.46
N GLY A 98 3.86 -9.57 -13.64
CA GLY A 98 4.81 -10.37 -12.88
C GLY A 98 4.11 -11.37 -11.98
N LEU A 99 3.12 -10.96 -11.18
CA LEU A 99 2.45 -11.84 -10.23
C LEU A 99 1.38 -12.72 -10.88
N THR A 100 0.56 -12.17 -11.78
CA THR A 100 -0.57 -12.89 -12.37
C THR A 100 -0.21 -13.68 -13.63
N GLY A 101 0.91 -13.36 -14.27
CA GLY A 101 1.30 -13.91 -15.58
C GLY A 101 0.52 -13.34 -16.76
N LYS A 102 -0.40 -12.39 -16.53
CA LYS A 102 -1.23 -11.77 -17.57
C LYS A 102 -0.93 -10.27 -17.70
N PRO A 103 -0.67 -9.73 -18.90
CA PRO A 103 -0.45 -8.31 -19.10
C PRO A 103 -1.76 -7.51 -18.87
N PRO A 104 -1.69 -6.22 -18.48
CA PRO A 104 -2.89 -5.39 -18.26
C PRO A 104 -3.85 -5.32 -19.45
N ALA A 105 -3.34 -5.43 -20.68
CA ALA A 105 -4.16 -5.44 -21.88
C ALA A 105 -5.12 -6.65 -21.95
N GLU A 106 -4.71 -7.81 -21.45
CA GLU A 106 -5.59 -8.99 -21.38
C GLU A 106 -6.68 -8.81 -20.32
N TRP A 107 -6.34 -8.21 -19.18
CA TRP A 107 -7.33 -7.82 -18.17
C TRP A 107 -8.35 -6.82 -18.72
N ALA A 108 -7.88 -5.80 -19.45
CA ALA A 108 -8.76 -4.82 -20.11
C ALA A 108 -9.67 -5.46 -21.18
N LYS A 109 -9.18 -6.49 -21.89
CA LYS A 109 -9.98 -7.27 -22.84
C LYS A 109 -11.09 -8.05 -22.14
N GLU A 110 -10.80 -8.69 -21.01
CA GLU A 110 -11.82 -9.36 -20.18
C GLU A 110 -12.89 -8.37 -19.67
N ILE A 111 -12.54 -7.10 -19.39
CA ILE A 111 -13.53 -6.05 -19.07
C ILE A 111 -14.46 -5.82 -20.27
N GLY A 112 -13.89 -5.62 -21.46
CA GLY A 112 -14.65 -5.34 -22.67
C GLY A 112 -15.59 -6.48 -23.07
N GLU A 113 -15.11 -7.73 -23.00
CA GLU A 113 -15.90 -8.93 -23.33
C GLU A 113 -17.04 -9.15 -22.33
N ASN A 114 -16.78 -8.99 -21.03
CA ASN A 114 -17.81 -9.14 -19.98
C ASN A 114 -18.85 -8.00 -20.01
N HIS A 115 -18.45 -6.80 -20.47
CA HIS A 115 -19.39 -5.72 -20.78
C HIS A 115 -20.27 -6.05 -22.00
N GLN A 116 -19.68 -6.61 -23.06
CA GLN A 116 -20.39 -7.01 -24.28
C GLN A 116 -21.39 -8.16 -24.04
N GLU A 117 -21.01 -9.19 -23.29
CA GLU A 117 -21.91 -10.31 -22.92
C GLU A 117 -23.10 -9.84 -22.08
N ARG A 118 -22.90 -8.87 -21.17
CA ARG A 118 -24.00 -8.30 -20.36
C ARG A 118 -24.95 -7.41 -21.16
N ILE A 119 -24.44 -6.61 -22.11
CA ILE A 119 -25.30 -5.86 -23.03
C ILE A 119 -26.14 -6.81 -23.88
N GLN A 120 -25.54 -7.89 -24.41
CA GLN A 120 -26.26 -8.88 -25.19
C GLN A 120 -27.30 -9.65 -24.37
N THR A 121 -27.00 -9.96 -23.11
CA THR A 121 -27.95 -10.61 -22.19
C THR A 121 -29.15 -9.70 -21.87
N LEU A 122 -28.92 -8.39 -21.67
CA LEU A 122 -29.98 -7.40 -21.45
C LEU A 122 -30.82 -7.16 -22.72
N GLN A 123 -30.20 -7.16 -23.91
CA GLN A 123 -30.92 -7.07 -25.20
C GLN A 123 -31.72 -8.35 -25.52
N GLY A 124 -31.22 -9.52 -25.12
CA GLY A 124 -31.94 -10.79 -25.24
C GLY A 124 -33.17 -10.87 -24.32
N LEU A 125 -33.11 -10.24 -23.14
CA LEU A 125 -34.25 -10.10 -22.22
C LEU A 125 -35.26 -9.02 -22.65
N ALA A 126 -34.89 -8.14 -23.59
CA ALA A 126 -35.73 -7.06 -24.11
C ALA A 126 -36.32 -7.37 -25.51
N SER A 127 -36.17 -8.59 -26.02
CA SER A 127 -36.87 -9.01 -27.22
C SER A 127 -38.34 -9.27 -26.87
N PRO A 128 -39.30 -8.53 -27.44
CA PRO A 128 -40.71 -8.81 -27.19
C PRO A 128 -41.03 -10.14 -27.88
N GLU A 129 -41.35 -11.16 -27.08
CA GLU A 129 -42.11 -12.30 -27.60
C GLU A 129 -43.46 -11.78 -28.11
N ASP A 130 -43.85 -12.26 -29.28
CA ASP A 130 -44.99 -11.83 -30.07
C ASP A 130 -46.30 -11.69 -29.27
N GLU A 131 -46.69 -10.46 -28.90
CA GLU A 131 -48.08 -10.12 -28.57
C GLU A 131 -48.51 -8.86 -29.34
N GLU A 132 -49.59 -8.98 -30.11
CA GLU A 132 -50.15 -7.92 -30.95
C GLU A 132 -50.53 -6.68 -30.12
N PRO A 133 -50.33 -5.46 -30.64
CA PRO A 133 -50.55 -4.24 -29.86
C PRO A 133 -52.04 -3.98 -29.67
N GLN A 134 -52.51 -3.98 -28.42
CA GLN A 134 -53.77 -3.35 -28.05
C GLN A 134 -53.52 -1.89 -27.66
N ASP A 135 -54.19 -0.98 -28.36
CA ASP A 135 -54.16 0.46 -28.13
C ASP A 135 -54.59 0.83 -26.71
N GLY A 136 -53.73 1.56 -25.99
CA GLY A 136 -54.20 2.47 -24.93
C GLY A 136 -53.57 2.40 -23.54
N GLU A 137 -52.43 1.75 -23.32
CA GLU A 137 -51.70 1.86 -22.04
C GLU A 137 -50.46 2.77 -22.16
N GLU A 138 -50.35 3.71 -21.22
CA GLU A 138 -49.15 4.53 -21.01
C GLU A 138 -47.93 3.62 -20.92
N VAL A 139 -46.97 3.82 -21.83
CA VAL A 139 -45.65 3.20 -21.76
C VAL A 139 -44.96 3.77 -20.52
N LEU A 140 -45.13 3.10 -19.38
CA LEU A 140 -44.18 3.21 -18.28
C LEU A 140 -42.87 2.66 -18.82
N GLU A 141 -41.95 3.55 -19.18
CA GLU A 141 -40.57 3.18 -19.45
C GLU A 141 -40.10 2.26 -18.31
N PRO A 142 -39.68 1.02 -18.60
CA PRO A 142 -39.09 0.19 -17.57
C PRO A 142 -37.75 0.82 -17.22
N THR A 143 -37.74 1.65 -16.18
CA THR A 143 -36.52 2.12 -15.52
C THR A 143 -35.90 0.94 -14.78
N VAL A 144 -35.32 -0.01 -15.53
CA VAL A 144 -34.33 -0.93 -14.99
C VAL A 144 -33.06 -0.10 -14.87
N PRO A 145 -32.52 0.13 -13.65
CA PRO A 145 -31.29 0.89 -13.50
C PRO A 145 -30.18 0.14 -14.26
N LEU A 146 -29.57 0.80 -15.24
CA LEU A 146 -28.31 0.33 -15.80
C LEU A 146 -27.32 0.17 -14.64
N PRO A 147 -26.66 -0.98 -14.46
CA PRO A 147 -25.60 -1.12 -13.48
C PRO A 147 -24.56 -0.06 -13.79
N GLU A 148 -24.29 0.83 -12.84
CA GLU A 148 -23.28 1.87 -13.00
C GLU A 148 -21.92 1.20 -13.31
N ASP A 149 -21.16 1.81 -14.22
CA ASP A 149 -19.83 1.38 -14.71
C ASP A 149 -18.85 0.94 -13.57
N HIS A 150 -19.12 1.42 -12.35
CA HIS A 150 -18.45 1.06 -11.11
C HIS A 150 -18.48 -0.44 -10.75
N ASP A 151 -19.53 -1.21 -11.08
CA ASP A 151 -19.64 -2.62 -10.64
C ASP A 151 -18.67 -3.55 -11.37
N ALA A 152 -18.49 -3.34 -12.68
CA ALA A 152 -17.56 -4.13 -13.50
C ALA A 152 -16.11 -3.82 -13.13
N ALA A 153 -15.84 -2.54 -12.86
CA ALA A 153 -14.54 -2.07 -12.40
C ALA A 153 -14.16 -2.68 -11.03
N CYS A 154 -15.10 -2.74 -10.07
CA CYS A 154 -14.87 -3.36 -8.76
C CYS A 154 -14.50 -4.83 -8.89
N ARG A 155 -15.27 -5.58 -9.70
CA ARG A 155 -15.03 -7.00 -9.93
C ARG A 155 -13.66 -7.27 -10.56
N MET A 156 -13.24 -6.42 -11.49
CA MET A 156 -11.90 -6.54 -12.08
C MET A 156 -10.80 -6.24 -11.05
N GLY A 157 -11.01 -5.24 -10.21
CA GLY A 157 -10.13 -4.96 -9.08
C GLY A 157 -9.98 -6.17 -8.16
N ALA A 158 -11.11 -6.81 -7.82
CA ALA A 158 -11.12 -8.04 -7.03
C ALA A 158 -10.33 -9.18 -7.70
N LYS A 159 -10.54 -9.40 -9.00
CA LYS A 159 -9.81 -10.41 -9.80
C LYS A 159 -8.30 -10.20 -9.79
N ILE A 160 -7.86 -8.95 -9.93
CA ILE A 160 -6.43 -8.62 -9.94
C ILE A 160 -5.82 -8.87 -8.56
N VAL A 161 -6.47 -8.42 -7.49
CA VAL A 161 -5.99 -8.64 -6.13
C VAL A 161 -5.93 -10.14 -5.79
N VAL A 162 -6.96 -10.90 -6.16
CA VAL A 162 -6.98 -12.36 -6.01
C VAL A 162 -5.84 -13.01 -6.82
N GLY A 163 -5.67 -12.60 -8.08
CA GLY A 163 -4.61 -13.10 -8.95
C GLY A 163 -3.21 -12.79 -8.43
N MET A 164 -2.99 -11.57 -7.93
CA MET A 164 -1.72 -11.16 -7.33
C MET A 164 -1.43 -11.96 -6.07
N THR A 165 -2.43 -12.11 -5.18
CA THR A 165 -2.33 -12.90 -3.95
C THR A 165 -2.00 -14.35 -4.25
N ARG A 166 -2.70 -14.96 -5.22
CA ARG A 166 -2.38 -16.30 -5.73
C ARG A 166 -0.95 -16.38 -6.26
N GLY A 167 -0.53 -15.39 -7.05
CA GLY A 167 0.82 -15.30 -7.60
C GLY A 167 1.91 -15.29 -6.53
N VAL A 168 1.67 -14.61 -5.39
CA VAL A 168 2.57 -14.64 -4.23
C VAL A 168 2.73 -16.07 -3.72
N PHE A 169 1.65 -16.84 -3.56
CA PHE A 169 1.74 -18.21 -3.07
C PHE A 169 2.35 -19.21 -4.07
N GLU A 170 1.98 -19.12 -5.35
CA GLU A 170 2.33 -20.10 -6.38
C GLU A 170 3.75 -19.97 -6.93
N ARG A 171 4.29 -18.75 -7.07
CA ARG A 171 5.61 -18.53 -7.69
C ARG A 171 6.77 -18.95 -6.82
N SER A 172 7.89 -19.37 -7.40
CA SER A 172 9.11 -19.72 -6.66
C SER A 172 9.76 -18.48 -6.05
N ASN A 173 10.71 -18.68 -5.13
CA ASN A 173 11.42 -17.55 -4.52
C ASN A 173 12.18 -16.74 -5.58
N ASP A 174 12.87 -17.42 -6.51
CA ASP A 174 13.61 -16.76 -7.60
C ASP A 174 12.71 -15.89 -8.50
N GLU A 175 11.48 -16.34 -8.76
CA GLU A 175 10.51 -15.56 -9.53
C GLU A 175 10.06 -14.32 -8.76
N LEU A 176 9.76 -14.46 -7.46
CA LEU A 176 9.33 -13.34 -6.61
C LEU A 176 10.45 -12.31 -6.40
N THR A 177 11.70 -12.75 -6.28
CA THR A 177 12.87 -11.86 -6.24
C THR A 177 13.02 -11.08 -7.55
N LYS A 178 12.83 -11.72 -8.71
CA LYS A 178 12.86 -11.04 -10.02
C LYS A 178 11.73 -10.02 -10.19
N ILE A 179 10.57 -10.27 -9.59
CA ILE A 179 9.43 -9.35 -9.58
C ILE A 179 9.69 -8.16 -8.64
N GLY A 180 10.59 -8.29 -7.66
CA GLY A 180 10.93 -7.24 -6.70
C GLY A 180 10.14 -7.30 -5.39
N MET A 181 9.59 -8.48 -5.04
CA MET A 181 8.78 -8.66 -3.83
C MET A 181 9.55 -8.51 -2.51
N GLU A 182 10.88 -8.43 -2.56
CA GLU A 182 11.73 -8.21 -1.38
C GLU A 182 11.85 -6.73 -0.98
N ILE A 183 11.28 -5.81 -1.77
CA ILE A 183 11.46 -4.37 -1.60
C ILE A 183 10.39 -3.79 -0.67
N GLY A 184 10.82 -3.08 0.38
CA GLY A 184 9.93 -2.33 1.26
C GLY A 184 8.91 -3.21 1.97
N ASP A 185 7.66 -2.77 2.01
CA ASP A 185 6.56 -3.45 2.72
C ASP A 185 6.08 -4.72 2.00
N LEU A 186 6.52 -4.99 0.77
CA LEU A 186 6.26 -6.26 0.08
C LEU A 186 6.97 -7.44 0.74
N SER A 187 8.04 -7.18 1.50
CA SER A 187 8.69 -8.20 2.32
C SER A 187 7.73 -8.80 3.37
N ASP A 188 6.75 -8.02 3.84
CA ASP A 188 5.72 -8.52 4.79
C ASP A 188 4.78 -9.53 4.11
N ALA A 189 4.53 -9.41 2.81
CA ALA A 189 3.80 -10.44 2.04
C ALA A 189 4.61 -11.75 1.93
N LEU A 190 5.93 -11.65 1.78
CA LEU A 190 6.81 -12.83 1.74
C LEU A 190 6.93 -13.49 3.12
N ASP A 191 6.92 -12.72 4.20
CA ASP A 191 6.87 -13.26 5.56
C ASP A 191 5.55 -13.97 5.85
N ALA A 192 4.42 -13.38 5.43
CA ALA A 192 3.10 -14.01 5.55
C ALA A 192 3.00 -15.31 4.73
N ARG A 193 3.57 -15.32 3.52
CA ARG A 193 3.73 -16.53 2.69
C ARG A 193 4.59 -17.58 3.39
N ALA A 194 5.70 -17.18 4.01
CA ALA A 194 6.55 -18.11 4.74
C ALA A 194 5.81 -18.76 5.91
N GLU A 195 5.01 -17.98 6.65
CA GLU A 195 4.15 -18.47 7.74
C GLU A 195 3.09 -19.46 7.23
N PHE A 196 2.47 -19.19 6.08
CA PHE A 196 1.50 -20.09 5.45
C PHE A 196 2.09 -21.48 5.21
N PHE A 197 3.27 -21.53 4.57
CA PHE A 197 3.92 -22.79 4.26
C PHE A 197 4.53 -23.46 5.50
N ALA A 198 4.93 -22.69 6.52
CA ALA A 198 5.34 -23.23 7.82
C ALA A 198 4.19 -23.99 8.51
N ALA A 199 2.99 -23.41 8.55
CA ALA A 199 1.78 -24.07 9.08
C ALA A 199 1.49 -25.40 8.34
N CYS A 200 1.67 -25.41 7.02
CA CYS A 200 1.50 -26.61 6.19
C CYS A 200 2.62 -27.65 6.38
N ILE A 201 3.83 -27.24 6.78
CA ILE A 201 4.92 -28.16 7.12
C ILE A 201 4.63 -28.83 8.46
N GLU A 202 4.17 -28.05 9.44
CA GLU A 202 3.82 -28.56 10.77
C GLU A 202 2.67 -29.56 10.71
N ASP A 203 1.67 -29.29 9.85
CA ASP A 203 0.63 -30.27 9.54
C ASP A 203 1.11 -31.33 8.54
N ARG A 204 1.47 -32.50 9.05
CA ARG A 204 1.94 -33.64 8.23
C ARG A 204 0.86 -34.21 7.31
N ASP A 205 -0.41 -33.93 7.58
CA ASP A 205 -1.53 -34.45 6.80
C ASP A 205 -1.71 -33.66 5.48
N VAL A 206 -1.15 -32.44 5.39
CA VAL A 206 -1.16 -31.61 4.17
C VAL A 206 -0.11 -32.10 3.18
N LYS A 207 -0.53 -32.70 2.06
CA LYS A 207 0.37 -33.29 1.05
C LYS A 207 0.69 -32.36 -0.11
N ARG A 208 -0.29 -31.56 -0.53
CA ARG A 208 -0.17 -30.64 -1.65
C ARG A 208 -1.15 -29.49 -1.47
N ILE A 209 -0.92 -28.38 -2.17
CA ILE A 209 -1.75 -27.17 -2.08
C ILE A 209 -2.12 -26.72 -3.49
N GLY A 210 -3.37 -26.32 -3.66
CA GLY A 210 -3.90 -25.74 -4.90
C GLY A 210 -4.63 -24.42 -4.67
N PHE A 211 -4.74 -23.61 -5.72
CA PHE A 211 -5.36 -22.28 -5.68
C PHE A 211 -6.39 -22.05 -6.78
N SER A 212 -6.87 -23.13 -7.41
CA SER A 212 -7.99 -23.11 -8.35
C SER A 212 -9.22 -23.78 -7.73
N SER A 213 -10.37 -23.63 -8.39
CA SER A 213 -11.58 -24.37 -8.02
C SER A 213 -11.50 -25.86 -8.31
N ASP A 214 -10.50 -26.28 -9.09
CA ASP A 214 -10.35 -27.63 -9.61
C ASP A 214 -9.45 -28.46 -8.69
N ASP A 215 -9.46 -29.79 -8.87
CA ASP A 215 -8.55 -30.72 -8.16
C ASP A 215 -7.13 -30.67 -8.74
N ASP A 216 -6.59 -29.47 -8.90
CA ASP A 216 -5.22 -29.20 -9.30
C ASP A 216 -4.40 -28.74 -8.09
N PHE A 217 -3.26 -29.39 -7.88
CA PHE A 217 -2.39 -29.18 -6.73
C PHE A 217 -0.96 -28.89 -7.18
N PRO A 218 -0.69 -27.68 -7.72
CA PRO A 218 0.60 -27.31 -8.30
C PRO A 218 1.75 -27.30 -7.29
N ILE A 219 1.48 -27.19 -5.98
CA ILE A 219 2.52 -27.13 -4.96
C ILE A 219 2.58 -28.45 -4.17
N PRO A 220 3.52 -29.35 -4.49
CA PRO A 220 3.78 -30.53 -3.70
C PRO A 220 4.52 -30.23 -2.39
N ARG A 221 4.33 -31.08 -1.36
CA ARG A 221 4.93 -30.91 -0.02
C ARG A 221 6.44 -30.70 0.00
N ASN A 222 7.18 -31.30 -0.95
CA ASN A 222 8.63 -31.11 -1.04
C ASN A 222 9.04 -29.67 -1.41
N GLN A 223 8.12 -28.85 -1.91
CA GLN A 223 8.35 -27.43 -2.17
C GLN A 223 8.00 -26.53 -0.98
N PHE A 224 7.29 -27.02 0.04
CA PHE A 224 6.93 -26.17 1.18
C PHE A 224 8.16 -25.57 1.89
N PRO A 225 9.26 -26.32 2.14
CA PRO A 225 10.42 -25.75 2.85
C PRO A 225 11.09 -24.60 2.10
N GLU A 226 11.11 -24.61 0.77
CA GLU A 226 11.62 -23.49 -0.03
C GLU A 226 10.75 -22.25 0.17
N ARG A 227 9.43 -22.43 0.12
CA ARG A 227 8.43 -21.35 0.20
C ARG A 227 8.23 -20.82 1.62
N ALA A 228 8.60 -21.62 2.63
CA ALA A 228 8.61 -21.26 4.03
C ALA A 228 9.85 -20.43 4.44
N GLN A 229 10.77 -20.14 3.51
CA GLN A 229 11.92 -19.28 3.79
C GLN A 229 11.48 -17.82 3.84
N ARG A 230 11.76 -17.17 4.97
CA ARG A 230 11.59 -15.73 5.12
C ARG A 230 12.67 -14.99 4.34
N PRO A 231 12.34 -13.87 3.68
CA PRO A 231 13.33 -13.05 3.01
C PRO A 231 14.38 -12.57 4.01
N ALA A 232 15.64 -12.51 3.57
CA ALA A 232 16.72 -11.99 4.39
C ALA A 232 16.52 -10.47 4.56
N ARG A 233 15.88 -10.07 5.65
CA ARG A 233 15.82 -8.65 6.04
C ARG A 233 17.25 -8.21 6.35
N LYS A 234 17.74 -7.17 5.68
CA LYS A 234 18.69 -6.28 6.36
C LYS A 234 17.93 -5.78 7.58
N GLU A 235 18.49 -5.94 8.77
CA GLU A 235 17.86 -5.50 10.03
C GLU A 235 17.12 -4.19 9.76
N LYS A 236 15.78 -4.24 9.76
CA LYS A 236 15.01 -3.04 10.06
C LYS A 236 15.52 -2.72 11.46
N ASP A 237 16.23 -1.60 11.62
CA ASP A 237 16.39 -0.98 12.93
C ASP A 237 14.95 -0.78 13.44
N ASP A 238 14.44 -1.78 14.17
CA ASP A 238 13.08 -1.80 14.71
C ASP A 238 12.95 -0.75 15.84
N GLU A 239 14.05 -0.13 16.25
CA GLU A 239 14.02 1.16 16.90
C GLU A 239 14.02 2.27 15.84
N PRO A 240 12.96 3.09 15.75
CA PRO A 240 12.97 4.24 14.87
C PRO A 240 14.22 5.07 15.20
N PRO A 241 15.03 5.45 14.19
CA PRO A 241 16.33 6.05 14.43
C PRO A 241 16.19 7.24 15.37
N GLU A 242 17.01 7.25 16.42
CA GLU A 242 16.92 8.23 17.49
C GLU A 242 16.96 9.66 16.91
N TRP A 243 16.11 10.53 17.44
CA TRP A 243 16.09 11.92 16.99
C TRP A 243 17.41 12.59 17.35
N THR A 244 18.06 13.19 16.36
CA THR A 244 19.20 14.09 16.58
C THR A 244 18.71 15.53 16.46
N VAL A 245 19.02 16.34 17.48
CA VAL A 245 18.68 17.77 17.52
C VAL A 245 19.95 18.60 17.40
N THR A 246 19.91 19.63 16.55
CA THR A 246 21.01 20.58 16.37
C THR A 246 20.48 21.97 16.01
N ILE A 247 21.36 22.97 16.10
CA ILE A 247 21.09 24.34 15.67
C ILE A 247 21.92 24.62 14.42
N GLU A 248 21.28 25.01 13.33
CA GLU A 248 21.94 25.23 12.05
C GLU A 248 21.34 26.42 11.28
N GLY A 249 22.18 27.05 10.46
CA GLY A 249 21.75 28.04 9.48
C GLY A 249 21.32 27.38 8.17
N ILE A 250 20.17 27.77 7.64
CA ILE A 250 19.62 27.29 6.38
C ILE A 250 19.41 28.47 5.44
N TYR A 251 19.97 28.34 4.25
CA TYR A 251 19.72 29.28 3.16
C TYR A 251 18.53 28.79 2.34
N VAL A 252 17.41 29.49 2.39
CA VAL A 252 16.16 29.06 1.74
C VAL A 252 16.25 29.29 0.24
N THR A 253 15.89 28.26 -0.52
CA THR A 253 15.88 28.31 -2.00
C THR A 253 14.47 28.22 -2.57
N SER A 254 13.54 27.59 -1.85
CA SER A 254 12.12 27.55 -2.19
C SER A 254 11.30 27.49 -0.90
N PRO A 255 10.77 28.63 -0.42
CA PRO A 255 9.94 28.64 0.78
C PRO A 255 8.58 27.96 0.54
N ASN A 256 7.95 27.47 1.60
CA ASN A 256 6.53 27.10 1.60
C ASN A 256 5.78 27.88 2.69
N TRP A 257 5.05 28.93 2.29
CA TRP A 257 4.32 29.80 3.22
C TRP A 257 2.93 29.28 3.63
N ASP A 258 2.55 28.07 3.19
CA ASP A 258 1.30 27.42 3.59
C ASP A 258 1.59 26.31 4.60
N GLN A 259 1.07 26.47 5.82
CA GLN A 259 1.27 25.54 6.92
C GLN A 259 0.65 24.16 6.63
N GLU A 260 -0.51 24.12 5.94
CA GLU A 260 -1.27 22.89 5.68
C GLU A 260 -0.73 22.11 4.48
N ASP A 261 -0.11 22.81 3.51
CA ASP A 261 0.50 22.22 2.31
C ASP A 261 1.86 21.54 2.59
N GLN A 262 2.39 21.61 3.82
CA GLN A 262 3.71 21.05 4.13
C GLN A 262 3.82 19.53 3.95
N LYS A 263 2.68 18.81 3.93
CA LYS A 263 2.61 17.37 3.65
C LYS A 263 2.87 17.04 2.18
N THR A 264 2.44 17.93 1.29
CA THR A 264 2.53 17.80 -0.18
C THR A 264 3.75 18.51 -0.74
N ARG A 265 4.15 19.64 -0.15
CA ARG A 265 5.31 20.44 -0.54
C ARG A 265 6.13 20.88 0.67
N GLN A 266 7.35 20.39 0.77
CA GLN A 266 8.27 20.78 1.85
C GLN A 266 9.00 22.10 1.54
N TRP A 267 9.53 22.76 2.57
CA TRP A 267 10.51 23.83 2.40
C TRP A 267 11.78 23.25 1.79
N LYS A 268 12.42 24.00 0.88
CA LYS A 268 13.71 23.63 0.31
C LYS A 268 14.77 24.68 0.64
N GLY A 269 15.89 24.24 1.18
CA GLY A 269 17.04 25.09 1.46
C GLY A 269 18.37 24.42 1.23
N LYS A 270 19.43 25.12 1.61
CA LYS A 270 20.81 24.63 1.68
C LYS A 270 21.29 24.70 3.12
N ASP A 271 21.86 23.60 3.61
CA ASP A 271 22.48 23.52 4.94
C ASP A 271 23.81 24.31 5.01
N SER A 272 24.46 24.32 6.17
CA SER A 272 25.73 25.04 6.39
C SER A 272 26.89 24.55 5.50
N ILE A 273 26.78 23.33 4.95
CA ILE A 273 27.72 22.70 4.02
C ILE A 273 27.22 22.81 2.56
N ARG A 274 26.21 23.65 2.30
CA ARG A 274 25.59 23.91 0.98
C ARG A 274 24.87 22.73 0.32
N ARG A 275 24.55 21.68 1.09
CA ARG A 275 23.77 20.54 0.60
C ARG A 275 22.29 20.88 0.58
N ASP A 276 21.58 20.42 -0.44
CA ASP A 276 20.14 20.59 -0.53
C ASP A 276 19.45 19.82 0.62
N CYS A 277 18.56 20.50 1.34
CA CYS A 277 17.74 19.92 2.38
C CYS A 277 16.27 20.27 2.18
N PHE A 278 15.42 19.30 2.52
CA PHE A 278 13.97 19.47 2.58
C PHE A 278 13.52 19.31 4.02
N PHE A 279 12.62 20.17 4.47
CA PHE A 279 12.18 20.22 5.87
C PHE A 279 10.77 20.78 5.99
N VAL A 280 10.16 20.55 7.15
CA VAL A 280 8.90 21.17 7.58
C VAL A 280 9.15 22.05 8.80
N ILE A 281 8.36 23.11 8.96
CA ILE A 281 8.38 23.99 10.13
C ILE A 281 7.17 23.67 10.99
N GLU A 282 7.42 23.29 12.25
CA GLU A 282 6.39 22.98 13.26
C GLU A 282 6.29 24.03 14.36
N ASP A 283 7.11 25.08 14.25
CA ASP A 283 7.10 26.19 15.19
C ASP A 283 5.80 27.00 15.07
N ALA A 284 4.91 26.83 16.05
CA ALA A 284 3.63 27.51 16.10
C ALA A 284 3.78 29.04 16.20
N GLU A 285 4.84 29.56 16.84
CA GLU A 285 5.07 31.00 16.95
C GLU A 285 5.52 31.60 15.63
N PHE A 286 6.41 30.92 14.91
CA PHE A 286 6.78 31.30 13.55
C PHE A 286 5.55 31.40 12.64
N TRP A 287 4.68 30.38 12.66
CA TRP A 287 3.44 30.41 11.87
C TRP A 287 2.47 31.52 12.31
N HIS A 288 2.46 31.90 13.59
CA HIS A 288 1.70 33.05 14.05
C HIS A 288 2.23 34.37 13.46
N LEU A 289 3.56 34.53 13.38
CA LEU A 289 4.20 35.70 12.75
C LEU A 289 3.92 35.75 11.23
N VAL A 290 3.99 34.60 10.54
CA VAL A 290 3.60 34.49 9.11
C VAL A 290 2.16 34.95 8.90
N LYS A 291 1.21 34.46 9.71
CA LYS A 291 -0.22 34.81 9.62
C LYS A 291 -0.46 36.30 9.84
N ARG A 292 0.34 36.93 10.70
CA ARG A 292 0.28 38.38 10.98
C ARG A 292 1.03 39.24 9.98
N LYS A 293 1.82 38.64 9.07
CA LYS A 293 2.72 39.32 8.13
C LYS A 293 3.79 40.16 8.83
N ASP A 294 4.21 39.72 10.01
CA ASP A 294 5.22 40.38 10.84
C ASP A 294 6.64 39.82 10.58
N LEU A 295 6.90 39.33 9.36
CA LEU A 295 8.21 38.81 8.94
C LEU A 295 8.75 39.61 7.75
N HIS A 296 10.04 39.94 7.80
CA HIS A 296 10.73 40.63 6.70
C HIS A 296 11.25 39.62 5.68
N VAL A 297 10.46 39.35 4.63
CA VAL A 297 10.82 38.39 3.58
C VAL A 297 11.72 39.04 2.52
N GLU A 298 12.82 38.37 2.20
CA GLU A 298 13.77 38.77 1.16
C GLU A 298 13.73 37.80 -0.04
N VAL A 299 14.48 38.11 -1.11
CA VAL A 299 14.59 37.23 -2.28
C VAL A 299 15.31 35.92 -1.94
N LEU A 300 16.17 35.94 -0.92
CA LEU A 300 17.03 34.83 -0.50
C LEU A 300 17.05 34.74 1.03
N ASP A 301 15.98 34.17 1.59
CA ASP A 301 15.81 34.13 3.04
C ASP A 301 16.87 33.25 3.73
N ASN A 302 17.33 33.70 4.90
CA ASN A 302 18.21 32.97 5.80
C ASN A 302 17.46 32.65 7.09
N LEU A 303 17.43 31.37 7.44
CA LEU A 303 16.89 30.88 8.69
C LEU A 303 18.02 30.41 9.59
N LYS A 304 17.95 30.71 10.88
CA LYS A 304 18.67 29.95 11.92
C LYS A 304 17.65 29.17 12.70
N VAL A 305 17.77 27.85 12.72
CA VAL A 305 16.74 26.96 13.26
C VAL A 305 17.32 26.02 14.28
N GLN A 306 16.49 25.63 15.24
CA GLN A 306 16.65 24.41 16.00
C GLN A 306 15.78 23.34 15.33
N TRP A 307 16.42 22.34 14.72
CA TRP A 307 15.73 21.29 13.99
C TRP A 307 16.12 19.90 14.50
N ALA A 308 15.22 18.96 14.29
CA ALA A 308 15.41 17.55 14.56
C ALA A 308 15.43 16.78 13.25
N PHE A 309 16.27 15.74 13.18
CA PHE A 309 16.31 14.83 12.06
C PHE A 309 16.66 13.42 12.54
N GLN A 310 16.38 12.44 11.71
CA GLN A 310 16.75 11.04 11.95
C GLN A 310 17.85 10.64 10.97
N MET A 311 18.83 9.89 11.45
CA MET A 311 19.89 9.33 10.61
C MET A 311 19.41 8.00 10.04
N ILE A 312 19.09 7.98 8.74
CA ILE A 312 18.65 6.79 8.02
C ILE A 312 19.66 6.53 6.90
N ASP A 313 20.26 5.33 6.89
CA ASP A 313 21.34 4.96 5.95
C ASP A 313 22.50 5.98 5.92
N GLY A 314 22.87 6.52 7.09
CA GLY A 314 23.93 7.54 7.23
C GLY A 314 23.59 8.92 6.66
N LYS A 315 22.32 9.17 6.29
CA LYS A 315 21.85 10.46 5.77
C LYS A 315 20.79 11.07 6.69
N PRO A 316 20.78 12.40 6.88
CA PRO A 316 19.72 13.05 7.64
C PRO A 316 18.41 13.03 6.83
N LYS A 317 17.36 12.47 7.41
CA LYS A 317 15.99 12.36 6.90
C LYS A 317 15.00 12.89 7.93
N ASN A 318 13.74 13.05 7.53
CA ASN A 318 12.64 13.50 8.40
C ASN A 318 12.96 14.80 9.15
N ARG A 319 13.51 15.80 8.45
CA ARG A 319 13.91 17.07 9.06
C ARG A 319 12.69 17.89 9.49
N ARG A 320 12.62 18.22 10.77
CA ARG A 320 11.54 19.01 11.39
C ARG A 320 12.17 20.19 12.12
N VAL A 321 11.84 21.41 11.69
CA VAL A 321 12.22 22.63 12.40
C VAL A 321 11.27 22.78 13.60
N LEU A 322 11.82 22.60 14.80
CA LEU A 322 11.07 22.72 16.05
C LEU A 322 10.91 24.18 16.45
N ARG A 323 11.93 24.99 16.16
CA ARG A 323 11.97 26.42 16.50
C ARG A 323 12.77 27.20 15.46
N VAL A 324 12.21 28.32 15.00
CA VAL A 324 12.94 29.31 14.20
C VAL A 324 13.52 30.35 15.15
N LEU A 325 14.84 30.41 15.23
CA LEU A 325 15.57 31.28 16.17
C LEU A 325 15.81 32.66 15.56
N GLU A 326 16.23 32.69 14.30
CA GLU A 326 16.48 33.93 13.55
C GLU A 326 15.94 33.80 12.12
N PHE A 327 15.41 34.89 11.58
CA PHE A 327 14.97 35.00 10.19
C PHE A 327 15.54 36.29 9.59
N ASN A 328 16.35 36.18 8.53
CA ASN A 328 17.03 37.30 7.88
C ASN A 328 17.84 38.21 8.82
N GLY A 329 18.36 37.63 9.91
CA GLY A 329 19.12 38.34 10.94
C GLY A 329 18.27 38.89 12.09
N ASP A 330 16.94 38.88 11.97
CA ASP A 330 16.05 39.24 13.05
C ASP A 330 15.87 38.06 14.00
N MET A 331 16.16 38.28 15.29
CA MET A 331 15.97 37.27 16.33
C MET A 331 14.48 37.12 16.62
N LEU A 332 13.94 35.92 16.40
CA LEU A 332 12.52 35.60 16.60
C LEU A 332 12.28 34.89 17.94
N ALA A 333 13.19 34.00 18.35
CA ALA A 333 13.02 33.21 19.56
C ALA A 333 14.32 32.65 20.12
N GLU A 334 14.28 32.26 21.39
CA GLU A 334 15.33 31.45 22.03
C GLU A 334 15.14 29.95 21.71
N PRO A 335 16.22 29.14 21.77
CA PRO A 335 16.14 27.69 21.61
C PRO A 335 15.25 27.04 22.67
N LEU A 336 14.53 25.99 22.26
CA LEU A 336 13.77 25.15 23.18
C LEU A 336 14.71 24.45 24.16
N THR A 337 14.24 24.32 25.40
CA THR A 337 14.94 23.58 26.44
C THR A 337 14.93 22.08 26.16
N PRO A 338 15.90 21.31 26.69
CA PRO A 338 15.91 19.86 26.56
C PRO A 338 14.61 19.18 27.00
N ASP A 339 13.96 19.69 28.06
CA ASP A 339 12.69 19.15 28.55
C ASP A 339 11.54 19.39 27.57
N ALA A 340 11.50 20.56 26.92
CA ALA A 340 10.51 20.87 25.89
C ALA A 340 10.72 20.02 24.63
N ILE A 341 11.97 19.79 24.24
CA ILE A 341 12.31 18.89 23.13
C ILE A 341 11.91 17.46 23.46
N LYS A 342 12.19 16.99 24.68
CA LYS A 342 11.80 15.66 25.16
C LYS A 342 10.29 15.46 25.13
N ALA A 343 9.53 16.49 25.48
CA ALA A 343 8.07 16.46 25.39
C ALA A 343 7.55 16.38 23.94
N LEU A 344 8.30 16.89 22.95
CA LEU A 344 7.92 16.89 21.53
C LEU A 344 8.34 15.61 20.78
N LEU A 345 9.52 15.07 21.09
CA LEU A 345 10.16 14.00 20.32
C LEU A 345 10.36 12.69 21.08
N GLY A 346 10.23 12.70 22.41
CA GLY A 346 10.67 11.59 23.25
C GLY A 346 12.18 11.64 23.49
N ASP A 347 12.86 10.50 23.42
CA ASP A 347 14.30 10.44 23.59
C ASP A 347 15.04 11.00 22.35
N PHE A 348 16.14 11.71 22.60
CA PHE A 348 16.91 12.40 21.56
C PHE A 348 18.39 12.56 21.95
N THR A 349 19.23 12.68 20.94
CA THR A 349 20.65 13.06 21.04
C THR A 349 20.86 14.50 20.58
N THR A 350 21.83 15.19 21.20
CA THR A 350 22.24 16.53 20.76
C THR A 350 23.55 16.41 19.98
N ALA A 351 23.59 16.97 18.77
CA ALA A 351 24.81 17.06 17.97
C ALA A 351 25.23 18.52 17.80
N ASP A 352 26.52 18.80 18.04
CA ASP A 352 27.09 20.08 17.62
C ASP A 352 27.11 20.17 16.10
N ALA A 353 26.82 21.37 15.57
CA ALA A 353 26.87 21.61 14.13
C ALA A 353 28.22 21.12 13.55
N PRO A 354 28.23 20.46 12.38
CA PRO A 354 29.45 19.95 11.80
C PRO A 354 30.44 21.10 11.63
N ARG A 355 31.53 21.06 12.41
CA ARG A 355 32.65 21.99 12.24
C ARG A 355 33.09 21.92 10.79
N ARG A 356 33.17 23.08 10.12
CA ARG A 356 33.85 23.20 8.82
C ARG A 356 35.14 22.39 8.90
N GLN A 357 35.26 21.35 8.08
CA GLN A 357 36.56 20.72 7.88
C GLN A 357 37.52 21.83 7.44
N PRO A 358 38.69 21.99 8.07
CA PRO A 358 39.70 22.93 7.61
C PRO A 358 39.97 22.65 6.13
N SER A 359 39.82 23.66 5.29
CA SER A 359 40.22 23.54 3.89
C SER A 359 41.73 23.35 3.88
N LEU A 360 42.23 22.46 3.01
CA LEU A 360 43.67 22.29 2.73
C LEU A 360 44.36 23.59 2.25
N PHE A 361 43.59 24.66 2.04
CA PHE A 361 44.03 25.97 1.59
C PHE A 361 43.91 27.08 2.64
N ASP A 362 43.48 26.79 3.87
CA ASP A 362 43.38 27.80 4.96
C ASP A 362 44.74 28.14 5.62
N GLY A 363 45.85 27.89 4.91
CA GLY A 363 47.20 28.15 5.41
C GLY A 363 48.15 28.53 4.29
N LYS A 364 48.07 29.77 3.84
CA LYS A 364 49.16 30.53 3.21
C LYS A 364 48.70 31.97 2.98
N ASP A 365 48.88 32.79 4.00
CA ASP A 365 49.16 34.22 3.88
C ASP A 365 49.79 34.66 5.22
N GLU A 366 51.10 34.42 5.34
CA GLU A 366 52.02 35.22 6.16
C GLU A 366 53.22 35.62 5.30
#